data_AF-A0A2N2JMR6-F1
#
_entry.id   AF-A0A2N2JMR6-F1
#
_cell.length_a   1.000
_cell.length_b   1.000
_cell.length_c   1.000
_cell.angle_alpha   90.00
_cell.angle_beta   90.00
_cell.angle_gamma   90.00
#
_symmetry.space_group_name_H-M   'P 1'
#
loop_
_entity.id
_entity.type
_entity.pdbx_description
1 polymer ?
#
loop_
_entity_poly.entity_id
_entity_poly.type
_entity_poly.pdbx_seq_one_letter_code
_entity_poly.pdbx_strand_id
1 'polypeptide(L)'
;PALREAIVAALGGAADPGGGLVIARERQRAALDRAARALDDAARALADGAPSELACVDVQEATDALAELVGVTTIEDVLDRLFSAFCIGK
;
A
#
# COMPACT_ATOMS: atom_id res chain seq x y z
N PRO A 1 30.43 -2.86 21.97
CA PRO A 1 29.19 -3.31 22.66
C PRO A 1 28.19 -2.16 22.90
N ALA A 2 28.59 -1.06 23.55
CA ALA A 2 27.70 0.07 23.87
C ALA A 2 27.07 0.76 22.64
N LEU A 3 27.84 0.91 21.54
CA LEU A 3 27.32 1.50 20.30
C LEU A 3 26.21 0.65 19.65
N ARG A 4 26.36 -0.69 19.70
CA ARG A 4 25.36 -1.62 19.16
C ARG A 4 24.05 -1.53 19.94
N GLU A 5 24.13 -1.44 21.26
CA GLU A 5 22.96 -1.29 22.13
C GLU A 5 22.27 0.07 21.92
N ALA A 6 23.05 1.15 21.78
CA ALA A 6 22.51 2.48 21.48
C ALA A 6 21.77 2.52 20.13
N ILE A 7 22.28 1.83 19.11
CA ILE A 7 21.64 1.74 17.79
C ILE A 7 20.33 0.95 17.85
N VAL A 8 20.29 -0.18 18.56
CA VAL A 8 19.07 -0.99 18.71
C VAL A 8 17.99 -0.23 19.50
N ALA A 9 18.38 0.50 20.54
CA ALA A 9 17.45 1.33 21.31
C ALA A 9 16.88 2.50 20.47
N ALA A 10 17.73 3.16 19.66
CA ALA A 10 17.31 4.26 18.80
C ALA A 10 16.39 3.84 17.66
N LEU A 11 16.56 2.62 17.13
CA LEU A 11 15.75 2.05 16.05
C LEU A 11 14.42 1.43 16.53
N GLY A 12 14.06 1.61 17.81
CA GLY A 12 12.81 1.09 18.36
C GLY A 12 12.80 -0.43 18.48
N GLY A 13 13.96 -1.04 18.77
CA GLY A 13 14.18 -2.47 18.86
C GLY A 13 13.43 -3.17 20.00
N ALA A 14 12.10 -3.23 19.90
CA ALA A 14 11.32 -4.35 20.33
C ALA A 14 10.71 -4.94 19.06
N ALA A 15 11.43 -5.85 18.41
CA ALA A 15 10.79 -6.73 17.45
C ALA A 15 9.64 -7.42 18.20
N ASP A 16 8.42 -7.20 17.73
CA ASP A 16 7.23 -7.83 18.31
C ASP A 16 7.46 -9.35 18.38
N PRO A 17 7.48 -9.97 19.57
CA PRO A 17 7.60 -11.41 19.71
C PRO A 17 6.39 -12.17 19.16
N GLY A 18 5.29 -11.46 18.83
CA GLY A 18 4.00 -12.02 18.47
C GLY A 18 3.89 -12.64 17.08
N GLY A 19 4.94 -12.64 16.26
CA GLY A 19 4.85 -13.20 14.90
C GLY A 19 3.78 -12.50 14.05
N GLY A 20 3.53 -11.22 14.31
CA GLY A 20 2.63 -10.40 13.50
C GLY A 20 3.16 -10.24 12.08
N LEU A 21 2.26 -10.08 11.11
CA LEU A 21 2.58 -9.74 9.72
C LEU A 21 3.44 -8.46 9.69
N VAL A 22 4.74 -8.63 9.45
CA VAL A 22 5.67 -7.50 9.32
C VAL A 22 5.54 -6.90 7.93
N ILE A 23 5.00 -5.68 7.84
CA ILE A 23 5.07 -4.87 6.62
C ILE A 23 6.51 -4.36 6.48
N ALA A 24 7.36 -5.12 5.80
CA ALA A 24 8.80 -4.86 5.76
C ALA A 24 9.21 -3.88 4.65
N ARG A 25 8.32 -3.55 3.71
CA ARG A 25 8.63 -2.71 2.53
C ARG A 25 7.71 -1.52 2.44
N GLU A 26 8.29 -0.36 2.13
CA GLU A 26 7.54 0.90 1.94
C GLU A 26 6.41 0.78 0.91
N ARG A 27 6.64 0.08 -0.20
CA ARG A 27 5.58 -0.15 -1.21
C ARG A 27 4.34 -0.85 -0.65
N GLN A 28 4.53 -1.81 0.26
CA GLN A 28 3.43 -2.58 0.87
C GLN A 28 2.66 -1.69 1.83
N ARG A 29 3.38 -0.85 2.59
CA ARG A 29 2.79 0.17 3.46
C ARG A 29 1.95 1.17 2.66
N ALA A 30 2.49 1.69 1.55
CA ALA A 30 1.80 2.65 0.70
C ALA A 30 0.54 2.07 0.04
N ALA A 31 0.59 0.81 -0.41
CA ALA A 31 -0.58 0.11 -0.94
C ALA A 31 -1.69 -0.06 0.13
N LEU A 32 -1.32 -0.47 1.35
CA LEU A 32 -2.27 -0.61 2.45
C LEU A 32 -2.86 0.74 2.90
N ASP A 33 -2.05 1.79 2.96
CA ASP A 33 -2.52 3.14 3.30
C ASP A 33 -3.52 3.66 2.27
N ARG A 34 -3.30 3.39 0.97
CA ARG A 34 -4.26 3.72 -0.09
C ARG A 34 -5.56 2.93 0.04
N ALA A 35 -5.47 1.62 0.21
CA ALA A 35 -6.64 0.77 0.38
C ALA A 35 -7.50 1.20 1.57
N ALA A 36 -6.87 1.52 2.71
CA ALA A 36 -7.57 1.98 3.90
C ALA A 36 -8.30 3.31 3.66
N ARG A 37 -7.65 4.28 3.00
CA ARG A 37 -8.27 5.58 2.68
C ARG A 37 -9.46 5.42 1.76
N ALA A 38 -9.32 4.63 0.70
CA ALA A 38 -10.40 4.40 -0.25
C ALA A 38 -11.61 3.72 0.42
N LEU A 39 -11.39 2.76 1.32
CA LEU A 39 -12.49 2.16 2.09
C LEU A 39 -13.17 3.15 3.05
N ASP A 40 -12.41 4.04 3.69
CA ASP A 40 -12.97 5.10 4.53
C ASP A 40 -13.83 6.07 3.70
N ASP A 41 -13.38 6.43 2.50
CA ASP A 41 -14.11 7.32 1.61
C ASP A 41 -15.38 6.65 1.05
N ALA A 42 -15.30 5.36 0.69
CA ALA A 42 -16.48 4.56 0.32
C ALA A 42 -17.52 4.53 1.47
N ALA A 43 -17.05 4.29 2.70
CA ALA A 43 -17.92 4.22 3.86
C ALA A 43 -18.59 5.58 4.15
N ARG A 44 -17.85 6.69 4.00
CA ARG A 44 -18.40 8.04 4.11
C ARG A 44 -19.42 8.33 3.03
N ALA A 45 -19.11 8.00 1.78
CA ALA A 45 -20.03 8.21 0.66
C ALA A 45 -21.37 7.50 0.90
N LEU A 46 -21.34 6.25 1.38
CA LEU A 46 -22.55 5.51 1.73
C LEU A 46 -23.29 6.13 2.93
N ALA A 47 -22.57 6.58 3.96
CA ALA A 47 -23.16 7.22 5.14
C ALA A 47 -23.81 8.57 4.80
N ASP A 48 -23.25 9.32 3.87
CA ASP A 48 -23.75 10.62 3.41
C ASP A 48 -24.90 10.50 2.39
N GLY A 49 -25.31 9.25 2.07
CA GLY A 49 -26.41 8.97 1.14
C GLY A 49 -26.04 9.20 -0.32
N ALA A 50 -24.74 9.17 -0.66
CA ALA A 50 -24.30 9.21 -2.04
C ALA A 50 -24.78 7.96 -2.81
N PRO A 51 -24.90 8.05 -4.15
CA PRO A 51 -25.21 6.89 -4.98
C PRO A 51 -24.20 5.77 -4.77
N SER A 52 -24.67 4.52 -4.74
CA SER A 52 -23.82 3.34 -4.57
C SER A 52 -22.74 3.22 -5.64
N GLU A 53 -22.98 3.77 -6.83
CA GLU A 53 -22.02 3.83 -7.93
C GLU A 53 -20.75 4.61 -7.53
N LEU A 54 -20.88 5.64 -6.69
CA LEU A 54 -19.75 6.45 -6.23
C LEU A 54 -18.88 5.65 -5.25
N ALA A 55 -19.52 4.99 -4.27
CA ALA A 55 -18.82 4.13 -3.32
C ALA A 55 -18.17 2.91 -4.00
N CYS A 56 -18.75 2.41 -5.09
CA CYS A 56 -18.14 1.33 -5.88
C CYS A 56 -16.78 1.74 -6.48
N VAL A 57 -16.60 3.01 -6.88
CA VAL A 57 -15.30 3.49 -7.40
C VAL A 57 -14.24 3.40 -6.32
N ASP A 58 -14.56 3.84 -5.11
CA ASP A 58 -13.64 3.80 -3.97
C ASP A 58 -13.32 2.35 -3.53
N VAL A 59 -14.31 1.44 -3.60
CA VAL A 59 -14.09 0.01 -3.36
C VAL A 59 -13.20 -0.62 -4.44
N GLN A 60 -13.34 -0.19 -5.69
CA GLN A 60 -12.49 -0.64 -6.79
C GLN A 60 -11.03 -0.21 -6.55
N GLU A 61 -10.81 1.05 -6.20
CA GLU A 61 -9.48 1.59 -5.86
C GLU A 61 -8.85 0.82 -4.68
N ALA A 62 -9.64 0.50 -3.64
CA ALA A 62 -9.16 -0.31 -2.53
C ALA A 62 -8.74 -1.72 -2.98
N THR A 63 -9.50 -2.32 -3.90
CA THR A 63 -9.23 -3.64 -4.45
C THR A 63 -7.94 -3.65 -5.28
N ASP A 64 -7.72 -2.62 -6.09
CA ASP A 64 -6.54 -2.50 -6.94
C ASP A 64 -5.27 -2.26 -6.11
N ALA A 65 -5.36 -1.45 -5.04
CA ALA A 65 -4.26 -1.26 -4.10
C ALA A 65 -3.90 -2.57 -3.36
N LEU A 66 -4.88 -3.40 -3.02
CA LEU A 66 -4.64 -4.73 -2.44
C LEU A 66 -4.12 -5.74 -3.48
N ALA A 67 -4.53 -5.63 -4.73
CA ALA A 67 -4.00 -6.44 -5.83
C ALA A 67 -2.49 -6.21 -6.00
N GLU A 68 -2.04 -4.94 -5.95
CA GLU A 68 -0.62 -4.57 -5.97
C GLU A 68 0.14 -5.19 -4.79
N LEU A 69 -0.45 -5.19 -3.59
CA LEU A 69 0.14 -5.79 -2.39
C LEU A 69 0.39 -7.30 -2.56
N VAL A 70 -0.55 -8.01 -3.20
CA VAL A 70 -0.47 -9.46 -3.48
C VAL A 70 0.38 -9.77 -4.72
N GLY A 71 0.77 -8.76 -5.49
CA GLY A 71 1.56 -8.90 -6.71
C GLY A 71 0.73 -9.32 -7.92
N VAL A 72 -0.61 -9.15 -7.85
CA VAL A 72 -1.49 -9.23 -9.01
C VAL A 72 -1.17 -8.03 -9.88
N THR A 73 -0.42 -8.27 -10.96
CA THR A 73 0.07 -7.22 -11.87
C THR A 73 -1.01 -6.95 -12.91
N THR A 74 -1.49 -5.71 -13.02
CA THR A 74 -2.44 -5.31 -14.07
C THR A 74 -1.73 -5.11 -15.41
N ILE A 75 -2.47 -4.99 -16.50
CA ILE A 75 -1.89 -4.75 -17.83
C ILE A 75 -1.21 -3.37 -17.88
N GLU A 76 -1.75 -2.35 -17.20
CA GLU A 76 -1.09 -1.05 -17.04
C GLU A 76 0.30 -1.17 -16.40
N ASP A 77 0.45 -1.96 -15.32
CA ASP A 77 1.75 -2.16 -14.66
C ASP A 77 2.81 -2.80 -15.59
N VAL A 78 2.36 -3.67 -16.49
CA VAL A 78 3.23 -4.30 -17.51
C VAL A 78 3.67 -3.26 -18.53
N LEU A 79 2.76 -2.38 -18.97
CA LEU A 79 3.05 -1.30 -19.89
C LEU A 79 4.01 -0.28 -19.26
N ASP A 80 3.78 0.13 -18.01
CA ASP A 80 4.65 1.07 -17.29
C ASP A 80 6.05 0.51 -17.08
N ARG A 81 6.19 -0.79 -16.77
CA ARG A 81 7.51 -1.43 -16.70
C ARG A 81 8.21 -1.47 -18.06
N LEU A 82 7.48 -1.81 -19.13
CA LEU A 82 8.02 -1.81 -20.49
C LEU A 82 8.54 -0.43 -20.88
N PHE A 83 7.77 0.63 -20.61
CA PHE A 83 8.15 1.99 -20.99
C PHE A 83 9.14 2.66 -20.03
N SER A 84 9.21 2.24 -18.75
CA SER A 84 10.22 2.73 -17.80
C SER A 84 11.66 2.26 -18.13
N ALA A 85 11.80 1.15 -18.85
CA ALA A 85 13.09 0.64 -19.33
C ALA A 85 13.55 1.31 -20.65
N PHE A 86 12.65 2.00 -21.36
CA PHE A 86 13.04 2.83 -22.49
C PHE A 86 13.47 4.21 -21.99
N CYS A 87 14.78 4.41 -21.88
CA CYS A 87 15.34 5.76 -21.88
C CYS A 87 14.93 6.43 -23.20
N ILE A 88 13.84 7.22 -23.20
CA ILE A 88 13.60 8.20 -24.27
C ILE A 88 14.72 9.23 -24.14
N GLY A 89 15.79 9.03 -24.90
CA GLY A 89 16.91 9.97 -24.95
C GLY A 89 18.31 9.35 -24.98
N LYS A 90 18.57 8.38 -25.86
CA LYS A 90 19.81 8.33 -26.65
C LYS A 90 19.60 7.59 -27.96
#